data_AF-Q3IW67-F1
#
_entry.id   AF-Q3IW67-F1
#
_cell.length_a   1.000
_cell.length_b   1.000
_cell.length_c   1.000
_cell.angle_alpha   90.00
_cell.angle_beta   90.00
_cell.angle_gamma   90.00
#
_symmetry.space_group_name_H-M   'P 1'
#
loop_
_entity.id
_entity.type
_entity.pdbx_description
1 polymer ?
#
loop_
_entity_poly.entity_id
_entity_poly.type
_entity_poly.pdbx_seq_one_letter_code
_entity_poly.pdbx_strand_id
1 'polypeptide(L)'
;MYPAAPLALHQIASSSKTSGRVQDGATMSGKSPGKSSAKREAMTYRAFFAARWSRFVRENFDSPEHAAMTFGVDGSTARKWWDGSHSPSGFVVGLAYQNFPAEAATTLQAQE
;
A
#
# COMPACT_ATOMS: atom_id res chain seq x y z
N MET A 1 -15.60 3.00 37.55
CA MET A 1 -16.01 4.26 36.90
C MET A 1 -14.73 5.02 36.59
N TYR A 2 -14.22 4.90 35.37
CA TYR A 2 -12.96 5.53 34.95
C TYR A 2 -13.26 6.82 34.16
N PRO A 3 -12.63 7.96 34.47
CA PRO A 3 -12.87 9.20 33.75
C PRO A 3 -12.23 9.17 32.35
N ALA A 4 -13.00 9.68 31.38
CA ALA A 4 -12.61 9.86 29.99
C ALA A 4 -11.52 10.92 29.83
N ALA A 5 -10.50 10.63 29.02
CA ALA A 5 -9.51 11.59 28.56
C ALA A 5 -9.81 11.99 27.10
N PRO A 6 -9.98 13.29 26.78
CA PRO A 6 -10.12 13.77 25.41
C PRO A 6 -8.75 14.06 24.80
N LEU A 7 -8.29 13.21 23.88
CA LEU A 7 -7.13 13.52 23.05
C LEU A 7 -7.58 14.29 21.80
N ALA A 8 -7.81 15.59 21.98
CA ALA A 8 -7.77 16.55 20.89
C ALA A 8 -6.34 17.11 20.81
N LEU A 9 -5.56 16.71 19.79
CA LEU A 9 -4.26 17.30 19.55
C LEU A 9 -4.02 17.59 18.05
N HIS A 10 -4.25 18.85 17.74
CA HIS A 10 -3.47 19.75 16.87
C HIS A 10 -3.51 19.56 15.35
N GLN A 11 -4.24 20.50 14.75
CA GLN A 11 -4.01 21.07 13.44
C GLN A 11 -2.52 21.41 13.22
N ILE A 12 -1.99 21.00 12.07
CA ILE A 12 -0.76 21.54 11.50
C ILE A 12 -1.11 22.24 10.18
N ALA A 13 -1.30 23.55 10.29
CA ALA A 13 -1.35 24.45 9.15
C ALA A 13 0.07 24.71 8.60
N SER A 14 0.12 24.89 7.27
CA SER A 14 1.07 25.67 6.47
C SER A 14 2.48 25.89 6.99
N SER A 15 3.45 25.43 6.20
CA SER A 15 4.75 26.09 6.12
C SER A 15 5.11 26.33 4.65
N SER A 16 5.05 27.60 4.26
CA SER A 16 5.63 28.16 3.05
C SER A 16 6.92 28.87 3.41
N LYS A 17 8.06 28.49 2.81
CA LYS A 17 9.15 29.43 2.47
C LYS A 17 10.23 28.83 1.55
N THR A 18 10.26 29.40 0.34
CA THR A 18 11.40 29.86 -0.48
C THR A 18 12.83 29.39 -0.18
N SER A 19 13.61 29.02 -1.21
CA SER A 19 14.78 29.81 -1.65
C SER A 19 15.39 29.21 -2.93
N GLY A 20 15.85 30.07 -3.83
CA GLY A 20 16.19 29.74 -5.22
C GLY A 20 17.49 28.97 -5.45
N ARG A 21 17.62 28.47 -6.68
CA ARG A 21 18.91 28.09 -7.27
C ARG A 21 18.87 28.38 -8.77
N VAL A 22 19.58 29.42 -9.18
CA VAL A 22 19.97 29.65 -10.57
C VAL A 22 21.24 28.85 -10.81
N GLN A 23 21.23 27.93 -11.78
CA GLN A 23 22.44 27.38 -12.39
C GLN A 23 22.18 27.16 -13.88
N ASP A 24 22.69 28.10 -14.67
CA ASP A 24 23.03 27.89 -16.08
C ASP A 24 24.24 26.95 -16.16
N GLY A 25 24.32 26.16 -17.22
CA GLY A 25 25.57 25.48 -17.60
C GLY A 25 25.39 24.04 -18.04
N ALA A 26 25.15 23.91 -19.35
CA ALA A 26 25.56 22.88 -20.30
C ALA A 26 26.12 21.52 -19.83
N THR A 27 25.87 20.56 -20.73
CA THR A 27 26.63 19.32 -21.01
C THR A 27 26.14 17.97 -20.44
N MET A 28 25.61 17.20 -21.41
CA MET A 28 25.78 15.76 -21.63
C MET A 28 24.72 14.80 -21.06
N SER A 29 23.81 14.46 -21.96
CA SER A 29 22.89 13.32 -21.92
C SER A 29 23.64 11.99 -21.80
N GLY A 30 23.94 11.59 -20.57
CA GLY A 30 24.24 10.20 -20.21
C GLY A 30 22.98 9.49 -19.73
N LYS A 31 22.16 8.98 -20.65
CA LYS A 31 20.97 8.16 -20.32
C LYS A 31 21.44 6.79 -19.82
N SER A 32 21.69 6.68 -18.52
CA SER A 32 21.81 5.39 -17.85
C SER A 32 20.41 4.78 -17.63
N PRO A 33 20.03 3.68 -18.28
CA PRO A 33 18.67 3.12 -18.16
C PRO A 33 18.43 2.36 -16.85
N GLY A 34 19.48 2.01 -16.10
CA GLY A 34 19.42 0.89 -15.16
C GLY A 34 18.64 1.09 -13.85
N LYS A 35 18.63 2.29 -13.25
CA LYS A 35 18.05 2.49 -11.91
C LYS A 35 16.64 3.06 -11.91
N SER A 36 16.28 3.86 -12.92
CA SER A 36 14.96 4.49 -13.01
C SER A 36 13.90 3.55 -13.60
N SER A 37 14.30 2.62 -14.48
CA SER A 37 13.38 1.59 -15.04
C SER A 37 12.95 0.59 -13.97
N ALA A 38 13.90 -0.02 -13.26
CA ALA A 38 13.61 -1.01 -12.21
C ALA A 38 12.72 -0.45 -11.09
N LYS A 39 12.93 0.82 -10.69
CA LYS A 39 12.07 1.51 -9.71
C LYS A 39 10.64 1.70 -10.23
N ARG A 40 10.49 2.02 -11.52
CA ARG A 40 9.17 2.19 -12.15
C ARG A 40 8.45 0.84 -12.26
N GLU A 41 9.14 -0.19 -12.73
CA GLU A 41 8.63 -1.56 -12.82
C GLU A 41 8.17 -2.08 -11.45
N ALA A 42 8.97 -1.88 -10.40
CA ALA A 42 8.59 -2.23 -9.03
C ALA A 42 7.35 -1.45 -8.53
N MET A 43 7.21 -0.17 -8.88
CA MET A 43 6.00 0.61 -8.57
C MET A 43 4.78 0.04 -9.30
N THR A 44 4.92 -0.31 -10.57
CA THR A 44 3.84 -0.92 -11.36
C THR A 44 3.43 -2.27 -10.77
N TYR A 45 4.40 -3.10 -10.38
CA TYR A 45 4.13 -4.40 -9.74
C TYR A 45 3.42 -4.24 -8.40
N ARG A 46 3.86 -3.29 -7.55
CA ARG A 46 3.17 -3.01 -6.27
C ARG A 46 1.73 -2.57 -6.47
N ALA A 47 1.47 -1.69 -7.43
CA ALA A 47 0.10 -1.25 -7.76
C ALA A 47 -0.75 -2.41 -8.29
N PHE A 48 -0.19 -3.23 -9.18
CA PHE A 48 -0.84 -4.43 -9.70
C PHE A 48 -1.19 -5.42 -8.58
N PHE A 49 -0.24 -5.68 -7.69
CA PHE A 49 -0.45 -6.59 -6.57
C PHE A 49 -1.47 -6.03 -5.57
N ALA A 50 -1.48 -4.72 -5.30
CA ALA A 50 -2.50 -4.08 -4.47
C ALA A 50 -3.92 -4.27 -5.04
N ALA A 51 -4.09 -4.15 -6.36
CA ALA A 51 -5.38 -4.39 -7.02
C ALA A 51 -5.84 -5.86 -6.89
N ARG A 52 -4.92 -6.81 -7.06
CA ARG A 52 -5.23 -8.25 -6.89
C ARG A 52 -5.56 -8.60 -5.44
N TRP A 53 -4.84 -8.01 -4.50
CA TRP A 53 -5.14 -8.17 -3.08
C TRP A 53 -6.51 -7.59 -2.73
N SER A 54 -6.85 -6.40 -3.23
CA SER A 54 -8.19 -5.82 -3.07
C SER A 54 -9.27 -6.77 -3.58
N ARG A 55 -9.06 -7.35 -4.77
CA ARG A 55 -9.97 -8.35 -5.33
C ARG A 55 -10.12 -9.57 -4.42
N PHE A 56 -9.01 -10.15 -3.96
CA PHE A 56 -9.03 -11.26 -3.01
C PHE A 56 -9.85 -10.91 -1.77
N VAL A 57 -9.60 -9.75 -1.15
CA VAL A 57 -10.32 -9.34 0.06
C VAL A 57 -11.81 -9.17 -0.20
N ARG A 58 -12.20 -8.58 -1.34
CA ARG A 58 -13.60 -8.34 -1.69
C ARG A 58 -14.37 -9.60 -2.08
N GLU A 59 -13.67 -10.60 -2.63
CA GLU A 59 -14.28 -11.89 -3.01
C GLU A 59 -14.41 -12.85 -1.81
N ASN A 60 -13.55 -12.71 -0.79
CA ASN A 60 -13.49 -13.65 0.34
C ASN A 60 -14.10 -13.10 1.64
N PHE A 61 -14.32 -11.78 1.75
CA PHE A 61 -14.86 -11.16 2.96
C PHE A 61 -16.00 -10.21 2.63
N ASP A 62 -17.03 -10.17 3.48
CA ASP A 62 -18.21 -9.31 3.30
C ASP A 62 -17.92 -7.83 3.58
N SER A 63 -16.92 -7.53 4.41
CA SER A 63 -16.57 -6.17 4.81
C SER A 63 -15.08 -6.03 5.11
N PRO A 64 -14.51 -4.81 5.02
CA PRO A 64 -13.14 -4.56 5.45
C PRO A 64 -12.93 -4.85 6.94
N GLU A 65 -13.94 -4.65 7.79
CA GLU A 65 -13.88 -5.00 9.21
C GLU A 65 -13.76 -6.51 9.42
N HIS A 66 -14.44 -7.32 8.61
CA HIS A 66 -14.31 -8.78 8.64
C HIS A 66 -12.88 -9.20 8.27
N ALA A 67 -12.30 -8.64 7.21
CA ALA A 67 -10.91 -8.87 6.86
C ALA A 67 -9.94 -8.42 7.97
N ALA A 68 -10.21 -7.29 8.62
CA ALA A 68 -9.40 -6.78 9.73
C ALA A 68 -9.34 -7.77 10.90
N MET A 69 -10.49 -8.35 11.28
CA MET A 69 -10.57 -9.36 12.34
C MET A 69 -9.83 -10.64 11.96
N THR A 70 -10.00 -11.13 10.72
CA THR A 70 -9.36 -12.36 10.25
C THR A 70 -7.84 -12.25 10.22
N PHE A 71 -7.30 -11.12 9.77
CA PHE A 71 -5.86 -10.91 9.65
C PHE A 71 -5.22 -10.22 10.88
N GLY A 72 -6.01 -9.88 11.89
CA GLY A 72 -5.54 -9.19 13.10
C GLY A 72 -4.93 -7.80 12.83
N VAL A 73 -5.46 -7.08 11.85
CA VAL A 73 -4.99 -5.73 11.47
C VAL A 73 -5.98 -4.64 11.86
N ASP A 74 -5.51 -3.39 11.84
CA ASP A 74 -6.39 -2.24 12.06
C ASP A 74 -7.40 -2.05 10.90
N GLY A 75 -8.60 -1.57 11.24
CA GLY A 75 -9.67 -1.34 10.26
C GLY A 75 -9.30 -0.36 9.16
N SER A 76 -8.45 0.63 9.44
CA SER A 76 -7.95 1.56 8.40
C SER A 76 -7.03 0.86 7.39
N THR A 77 -6.27 -0.14 7.84
CA THR A 77 -5.41 -0.96 6.98
C THR A 77 -6.26 -1.84 6.08
N ALA A 78 -7.27 -2.50 6.66
CA ALA A 78 -8.18 -3.33 5.89
C ALA A 78 -9.00 -2.50 4.87
N ARG A 79 -9.40 -1.28 5.21
CA ARG A 79 -10.07 -0.37 4.26
C ARG A 79 -9.15 0.02 3.10
N LYS A 80 -7.87 0.30 3.36
CA LYS A 80 -6.89 0.56 2.29
C LYS A 80 -6.66 -0.65 1.37
N TRP A 81 -6.73 -1.86 1.92
CA TRP A 81 -6.69 -3.10 1.14
C TRP A 81 -7.94 -3.25 0.29
N TRP A 82 -9.10 -2.99 0.88
CA TRP A 82 -10.39 -3.01 0.18
C TRP A 82 -10.40 -2.06 -1.02
N ASP A 83 -9.90 -0.84 -0.84
CA ASP A 83 -9.81 0.17 -1.89
C ASP A 83 -8.69 -0.09 -2.89
N GLY A 84 -7.81 -1.08 -2.65
CA GLY A 84 -6.66 -1.39 -3.51
C GLY A 84 -5.54 -0.35 -3.49
N SER A 85 -5.55 0.55 -2.50
CA SER A 85 -4.53 1.59 -2.37
C SER A 85 -3.21 1.07 -1.82
N HIS A 86 -3.24 -0.03 -1.06
CA HIS A 86 -2.07 -0.59 -0.40
C HIS A 86 -2.03 -2.11 -0.52
N SER A 87 -0.82 -2.64 -0.68
CA SER A 87 -0.54 -4.07 -0.58
C SER A 87 -0.38 -4.51 0.89
N PRO A 88 -0.67 -5.78 1.21
CA PRO A 88 -0.37 -6.37 2.51
C PRO A 88 1.14 -6.59 2.70
N SER A 89 1.55 -6.89 3.93
CA SER A 89 2.89 -7.39 4.21
C SER A 89 3.01 -8.87 3.83
N GLY A 90 4.23 -9.36 3.60
CA GLY A 90 4.45 -10.77 3.23
C GLY A 90 3.93 -11.77 4.28
N PHE A 91 3.92 -11.41 5.56
CA PHE A 91 3.34 -12.25 6.62
C PHE A 91 1.83 -12.44 6.42
N VAL A 92 1.10 -11.37 6.11
CA VAL A 92 -0.35 -11.42 5.85
C VAL A 92 -0.64 -12.24 4.58
N VAL A 93 0.22 -12.14 3.56
CA VAL A 93 0.10 -12.99 2.36
C VAL A 93 0.29 -14.47 2.72
N GLY A 94 1.28 -14.80 3.55
CA GLY A 94 1.47 -16.16 4.05
C GLY A 94 0.27 -16.67 4.84
N LEU A 95 -0.32 -15.81 5.67
CA LEU A 95 -1.54 -16.13 6.43
C LEU A 95 -2.75 -16.34 5.50
N ALA A 96 -2.85 -15.61 4.40
CA ALA A 96 -3.88 -15.84 3.39
C ALA A 96 -3.70 -17.19 2.69
N TYR A 97 -2.47 -17.57 2.31
CA TYR A 97 -2.20 -18.90 1.74
C TYR A 97 -2.45 -20.04 2.74
N GLN A 98 -2.29 -19.79 4.05
CA GLN A 98 -2.56 -20.78 5.09
C GLN A 98 -4.06 -21.00 5.33
N ASN A 99 -4.85 -19.93 5.36
CA ASN A 99 -6.29 -20.00 5.67
C ASN A 99 -7.18 -20.20 4.43
N PHE A 100 -6.74 -19.68 3.27
CA PHE A 100 -7.50 -19.65 2.02
C PHE A 100 -6.62 -20.09 0.84
N PRO A 101 -6.11 -21.35 0.85
CA PRO A 101 -5.09 -21.78 -0.11
C PRO A 101 -5.56 -21.74 -1.56
N ALA A 102 -6.82 -22.10 -1.84
CA ALA A 102 -7.36 -22.17 -3.20
C ALA A 102 -7.62 -20.77 -3.78
N GLU A 103 -8.16 -19.89 -2.96
CA GLU A 103 -8.52 -18.53 -3.31
C GLU A 103 -7.28 -17.65 -3.42
N ALA A 104 -6.31 -17.81 -2.51
CA ALA A 104 -5.00 -17.16 -2.62
C ALA A 104 -4.24 -17.62 -3.88
N ALA A 105 -4.26 -18.91 -4.21
CA ALA A 105 -3.63 -19.42 -5.43
C ALA A 105 -4.26 -18.83 -6.69
N THR A 106 -5.59 -18.75 -6.74
CA THR A 106 -6.31 -18.20 -7.90
C THR A 106 -6.07 -16.70 -8.06
N THR A 107 -6.17 -15.94 -6.96
CA THR A 107 -6.24 -14.48 -7.04
C THR A 107 -4.89 -13.81 -6.86
N LEU A 108 -3.89 -14.42 -6.21
CA LEU A 108 -2.60 -13.78 -5.88
C LEU A 108 -1.38 -14.27 -6.68
N GLN A 109 -1.52 -15.31 -7.52
CA GLN A 109 -0.41 -15.78 -8.35
C GLN A 109 0.08 -14.72 -9.35
N ALA A 110 1.40 -14.53 -9.44
CA ALA A 110 2.00 -13.79 -10.55
C ALA A 110 1.74 -14.58 -11.85
N GLN A 111 1.15 -13.93 -12.86
CA GLN A 111 1.08 -14.54 -14.19
C GLN A 111 2.46 -14.48 -14.83
N GLU A 112 2.85 -15.55 -15.52
CA GLU A 112 4.06 -15.64 -16.35
C GLU A 112 4.12 -14.55 -17.43
#